data_AF-A0A350EW97-F1
#
_entry.id   AF-A0A350EW97-F1
#
_cell.length_a   1.000
_cell.length_b   1.000
_cell.length_c   1.000
_cell.angle_alpha   90.00
_cell.angle_beta   90.00
_cell.angle_gamma   90.00
#
_symmetry.space_group_name_H-M   'P 1'
#
loop_
_entity.id
_entity.type
_entity.pdbx_description
1 polymer ?
#
loop_
_entity_poly.entity_id
_entity_poly.type
_entity_poly.pdbx_seq_one_letter_code
_entity_poly.pdbx_strand_id
1 'polypeptide(L)'
;MLTSHPKFPSAPDVVSYLEAIELPPTVEVNTGSRLSGFLQVTNSGSYHFAIASDDQSALYLSTDESPTNKRLLAAEPEWNNSRNWSSNERRVNSSGNTFFPSLKTVPINRTAFTVGAVTLQAGARYYFEVLHKQGGGGGHVAVTMYPSTSSLPADNSPAISGSKVSNFINPDNTITITKQPVSQFASHFASVQLRAELAAVGGIPSLQWFKNGVPIANARQTNLTVSASTLTTGDAFRLEARLPGATVSSDIARVWIVNGEPELQIERLPDARAVIRWPTSPGSELLE
;
A
#
# COMPACT_ATOMS: atom_id res chain seq x y z
N MET A 1 -12.92 -2.84 13.33
CA MET A 1 -13.84 -2.86 12.17
C MET A 1 -13.10 -2.22 11.00
N LEU A 2 -13.14 -2.77 9.77
CA LEU A 2 -12.24 -2.40 8.66
C LEU A 2 -12.08 -0.88 8.48
N THR A 3 -13.18 -0.16 8.26
CA THR A 3 -13.16 1.29 7.97
C THR A 3 -12.80 2.16 9.18
N SER A 4 -12.85 1.61 10.39
CA SER A 4 -12.44 2.28 11.63
C SER A 4 -11.05 1.88 12.10
N HIS A 5 -10.35 1.00 11.35
CA HIS A 5 -9.03 0.53 11.72
C HIS A 5 -7.99 1.62 11.40
N PRO A 6 -7.01 1.91 12.27
CA PRO A 6 -6.04 2.98 12.05
C PRO A 6 -5.24 2.86 10.75
N LYS A 7 -5.13 1.63 10.23
CA LYS A 7 -4.45 1.35 8.96
C LYS A 7 -5.31 1.57 7.72
N PHE A 8 -6.63 1.67 7.84
CA PHE A 8 -7.48 1.86 6.67
C PHE A 8 -7.50 3.33 6.25
N PRO A 9 -7.51 3.65 4.93
CA PRO A 9 -7.41 2.74 3.78
C PRO A 9 -5.97 2.55 3.28
N SER A 10 -5.00 3.27 3.83
CA SER A 10 -3.69 3.50 3.21
C SER A 10 -2.57 2.58 3.69
N ALA A 11 -2.72 1.85 4.78
CA ALA A 11 -1.63 1.10 5.41
C ALA A 11 -1.87 -0.42 5.39
N PRO A 12 -2.16 -1.06 4.25
CA PRO A 12 -2.43 -2.50 4.23
C PRO A 12 -1.20 -3.30 4.67
N ASP A 13 -1.44 -4.42 5.37
CA ASP A 13 -0.39 -5.36 5.74
C ASP A 13 0.15 -6.14 4.54
N VAL A 14 -0.73 -6.40 3.55
CA VAL A 14 -0.41 -7.11 2.31
C VAL A 14 -1.07 -6.40 1.13
N VAL A 15 -0.34 -6.30 0.02
CA VAL A 15 -0.85 -5.83 -1.27
C VAL A 15 -0.61 -6.93 -2.30
N SER A 16 -1.65 -7.31 -3.02
CA SER A 16 -1.61 -8.31 -4.09
C SER A 16 -2.42 -7.87 -5.31
N TYR A 17 -2.11 -8.47 -6.46
CA TYR A 17 -2.91 -8.32 -7.67
C TYR A 17 -3.82 -9.54 -7.82
N LEU A 18 -5.05 -9.30 -8.27
CA LEU A 18 -6.07 -10.34 -8.38
C LEU A 18 -6.42 -10.61 -9.83
N GLU A 19 -6.66 -11.88 -10.14
CA GLU A 19 -7.11 -12.33 -11.47
C GLU A 19 -8.63 -12.29 -11.64
N ALA A 20 -9.36 -11.87 -10.61
CA ALA A 20 -10.79 -11.63 -10.59
C ALA A 20 -11.16 -10.67 -9.45
N ILE A 21 -12.38 -10.12 -9.44
CA ILE A 21 -12.91 -9.43 -8.26
C ILE A 21 -13.34 -10.47 -7.22
N GLU A 22 -12.34 -11.18 -6.69
CA GLU A 22 -12.52 -12.33 -5.80
C GLU A 22 -11.29 -12.53 -4.89
N LEU A 23 -11.56 -12.75 -3.61
CA LEU A 23 -10.67 -13.45 -2.68
C LEU A 23 -11.25 -14.84 -2.44
N PRO A 24 -10.53 -15.91 -2.81
CA PRO A 24 -11.02 -17.28 -2.64
C PRO A 24 -11.15 -17.64 -1.15
N PRO A 25 -11.86 -18.74 -0.80
CA PRO A 25 -11.98 -19.20 0.58
C PRO A 25 -10.62 -19.37 1.28
N THR A 26 -10.51 -18.77 2.46
CA THR A 26 -9.36 -18.84 3.34
C THR A 26 -9.81 -19.22 4.76
N VAL A 27 -8.86 -19.62 5.60
CA VAL A 27 -9.08 -19.84 7.04
C VAL A 27 -8.67 -18.62 7.88
N GLU A 28 -8.42 -17.48 7.25
CA GLU A 28 -8.05 -16.26 7.95
C GLU A 28 -9.23 -15.69 8.72
N VAL A 29 -8.96 -15.17 9.92
CA VAL A 29 -9.95 -14.61 10.84
C VAL A 29 -9.54 -13.20 11.26
N ASN A 30 -10.52 -12.37 11.60
CA ASN A 30 -10.33 -10.98 12.02
C ASN A 30 -9.55 -10.11 11.03
N THR A 31 -9.73 -10.38 9.73
CA THR A 31 -9.08 -9.63 8.65
C THR A 31 -10.03 -8.59 8.05
N GLY A 32 -9.45 -7.67 7.29
CA GLY A 32 -10.19 -6.70 6.53
C GLY A 32 -9.48 -6.42 5.22
N SER A 33 -10.24 -6.48 4.13
CA SER A 33 -9.75 -6.45 2.77
C SER A 33 -10.41 -5.33 1.99
N ARG A 34 -9.62 -4.65 1.15
CA ARG A 34 -10.10 -3.69 0.17
C ARG A 34 -9.62 -4.14 -1.20
N LEU A 35 -10.55 -4.51 -2.07
CA LEU A 35 -10.27 -4.74 -3.49
C LEU A 35 -10.66 -3.47 -4.22
N SER A 36 -9.78 -2.91 -5.02
CA SER A 36 -10.09 -1.72 -5.82
C SER A 36 -9.43 -1.78 -7.17
N GLY A 37 -10.11 -1.25 -8.18
CA GLY A 37 -9.68 -1.33 -9.56
C GLY A 37 -10.54 -0.44 -10.44
N PHE A 38 -10.32 -0.53 -11.74
CA PHE A 38 -11.27 -0.05 -12.73
C PHE A 38 -11.91 -1.23 -13.42
N LEU A 39 -13.23 -1.22 -13.44
CA LEU A 39 -14.01 -2.10 -14.28
C LEU A 39 -14.09 -1.51 -15.68
N GLN A 40 -13.80 -2.33 -16.69
CA GLN A 40 -13.95 -1.98 -18.11
C GLN A 40 -14.75 -3.08 -18.81
N VAL A 41 -15.90 -2.72 -19.36
CA VAL A 41 -16.74 -3.67 -20.10
C VAL A 41 -16.38 -3.66 -21.58
N THR A 42 -16.48 -4.81 -22.23
CA THR A 42 -16.26 -4.95 -23.69
C THR A 42 -17.50 -4.62 -24.50
N ASN A 43 -18.69 -4.76 -23.91
CA ASN A 43 -19.97 -4.46 -24.54
C ASN A 43 -20.69 -3.38 -23.74
N SER A 44 -21.19 -2.36 -24.42
CA SER A 44 -22.09 -1.38 -23.81
C SER A 44 -23.40 -2.06 -23.44
N GLY A 45 -23.98 -1.71 -22.31
CA GLY A 45 -25.23 -2.30 -21.87
C GLY A 45 -25.60 -1.94 -20.45
N SER A 46 -26.77 -2.42 -20.02
CA SER A 46 -27.20 -2.31 -18.63
C SER A 46 -26.93 -3.62 -17.90
N TYR A 47 -26.33 -3.53 -16.73
CA TYR A 47 -25.82 -4.67 -15.96
C TYR A 47 -26.36 -4.65 -14.53
N HIS A 48 -26.57 -5.84 -14.00
CA HIS A 48 -26.72 -6.07 -12.57
C HIS A 48 -25.45 -6.68 -12.01
N PHE A 49 -25.28 -6.51 -10.70
CA PHE A 49 -24.15 -7.03 -9.94
C PHE A 49 -24.67 -7.93 -8.82
N ALA A 50 -23.84 -8.87 -8.40
CA ALA A 50 -24.08 -9.69 -7.21
C ALA A 50 -22.77 -9.89 -6.44
N ILE A 51 -22.88 -10.01 -5.12
CA ILE A 51 -21.76 -10.19 -4.21
C ILE A 51 -22.07 -11.32 -3.23
N ALA A 52 -21.05 -12.09 -2.87
CA ALA A 52 -21.12 -13.12 -1.84
C ALA A 52 -19.84 -13.07 -1.03
N SER A 53 -19.95 -13.11 0.29
CA SER A 53 -18.81 -13.12 1.20
C SER A 53 -19.11 -13.81 2.52
N ASP A 54 -18.03 -14.11 3.24
CA ASP A 54 -18.04 -14.47 4.65
C ASP A 54 -16.88 -13.69 5.31
N ASP A 55 -17.11 -12.78 6.26
CA ASP A 55 -18.38 -12.21 6.73
C ASP A 55 -18.86 -11.06 5.79
N GLN A 56 -18.95 -9.82 6.31
CA GLN A 56 -19.66 -8.72 5.66
C GLN A 56 -18.87 -8.12 4.51
N SER A 57 -19.55 -7.72 3.44
CA SER A 57 -18.94 -6.96 2.35
C SER A 57 -19.86 -5.92 1.73
N ALA A 58 -19.25 -4.95 1.04
CA ALA A 58 -19.91 -3.92 0.28
C ALA A 58 -19.20 -3.70 -1.05
N LEU A 59 -19.94 -3.79 -2.15
CA LEU A 59 -19.50 -3.42 -3.49
C LEU A 59 -19.94 -1.99 -3.81
N TYR A 60 -18.97 -1.16 -4.13
CA TYR A 60 -19.14 0.18 -4.68
C TYR A 60 -18.68 0.23 -6.12
N LEU A 61 -19.39 1.00 -6.93
CA LEU A 61 -18.98 1.35 -8.29
C LEU A 61 -19.23 2.83 -8.52
N SER A 62 -18.27 3.49 -9.16
CA SER A 62 -18.38 4.87 -9.59
C SER A 62 -19.07 5.01 -10.94
N THR A 63 -19.62 6.19 -11.19
CA THR A 63 -20.13 6.58 -12.51
C THR A 63 -19.01 6.90 -13.51
N ASP A 64 -17.77 6.99 -13.04
CA ASP A 64 -16.57 7.32 -13.81
C ASP A 64 -15.31 6.70 -13.16
N GLU A 65 -14.12 7.18 -13.56
CA GLU A 65 -12.84 6.75 -13.01
C GLU A 65 -12.56 7.28 -11.59
N SER A 66 -13.32 8.27 -11.11
CA SER A 66 -13.06 8.88 -9.81
C SER A 66 -13.60 8.01 -8.67
N PRO A 67 -12.81 7.74 -7.61
CA PRO A 67 -13.31 7.07 -6.42
C PRO A 67 -14.33 7.92 -5.63
N THR A 68 -14.45 9.22 -5.90
CA THR A 68 -15.37 10.13 -5.19
C THR A 68 -16.83 9.92 -5.59
N ASN A 69 -17.08 9.42 -6.80
CA ASN A 69 -18.43 9.30 -7.37
C ASN A 69 -19.01 7.88 -7.20
N LYS A 70 -18.38 7.08 -6.33
CA LYS A 70 -18.81 5.70 -6.05
C LYS A 70 -20.11 5.65 -5.26
N ARG A 71 -20.97 4.72 -5.64
CA ARG A 71 -22.22 4.40 -4.94
C ARG A 71 -22.26 2.92 -4.59
N LEU A 72 -22.90 2.59 -3.46
CA LEU A 72 -23.09 1.22 -3.02
C LEU A 72 -24.04 0.49 -3.99
N LEU A 73 -23.59 -0.60 -4.61
CA LEU A 73 -24.40 -1.39 -5.54
C LEU A 73 -25.01 -2.64 -4.90
N ALA A 74 -24.22 -3.37 -4.14
CA ALA A 74 -24.63 -4.60 -3.48
C ALA A 74 -23.82 -4.79 -2.21
N ALA A 75 -24.33 -5.57 -1.28
CA ALA A 75 -23.63 -5.88 -0.04
C ALA A 75 -24.08 -7.23 0.53
N GLU A 76 -23.15 -7.87 1.22
CA GLU A 76 -23.39 -8.99 2.11
C GLU A 76 -23.40 -8.43 3.55
N PRO A 77 -24.57 -8.36 4.21
CA PRO A 77 -24.67 -7.73 5.53
C PRO A 77 -24.21 -8.66 6.67
N GLU A 78 -24.09 -9.96 6.40
CA GLU A 78 -23.68 -10.99 7.35
C GLU A 78 -22.70 -11.93 6.64
N TRP A 79 -23.09 -13.15 6.28
CA TRP A 79 -22.25 -14.10 5.56
C TRP A 79 -23.11 -15.05 4.71
N ASN A 80 -22.53 -15.58 3.64
CA ASN A 80 -23.09 -16.66 2.84
C ASN A 80 -21.95 -17.49 2.24
N ASN A 81 -22.25 -18.66 1.66
CA ASN A 81 -21.22 -19.49 1.03
C ASN A 81 -20.56 -18.79 -0.16
N SER A 82 -19.32 -19.20 -0.48
CA SER A 82 -18.58 -18.66 -1.63
C SER A 82 -19.38 -18.78 -2.91
N ARG A 83 -19.49 -17.65 -3.63
CA ARG A 83 -20.24 -17.51 -4.88
C ARG A 83 -21.70 -17.96 -4.79
N ASN A 84 -22.32 -17.88 -3.61
CA ASN A 84 -23.76 -18.04 -3.46
C ASN A 84 -24.46 -16.72 -3.80
N TRP A 85 -24.91 -16.60 -5.04
CA TRP A 85 -25.45 -15.36 -5.59
C TRP A 85 -26.92 -15.15 -5.29
N SER A 86 -27.66 -16.23 -5.06
CA SER A 86 -29.13 -16.23 -5.13
C SER A 86 -29.87 -16.32 -3.78
N SER A 87 -29.17 -16.60 -2.67
CA SER A 87 -29.82 -16.82 -1.37
C SER A 87 -30.29 -15.53 -0.70
N ASN A 88 -31.57 -15.45 -0.33
CA ASN A 88 -32.05 -14.36 0.53
C ASN A 88 -31.64 -14.53 2.00
N GLU A 89 -31.20 -15.73 2.40
CA GLU A 89 -30.79 -16.03 3.77
C GLU A 89 -29.69 -15.06 4.20
N ARG A 90 -29.83 -14.52 5.42
CA ARG A 90 -28.92 -13.53 6.00
C ARG A 90 -28.77 -12.22 5.21
N ARG A 91 -29.57 -11.98 4.16
CA ARG A 91 -29.53 -10.74 3.36
C ARG A 91 -30.83 -9.92 3.50
N VAL A 92 -31.94 -10.45 2.98
CA VAL A 92 -33.24 -9.78 2.98
C VAL A 92 -33.98 -10.10 4.28
N ASN A 93 -34.57 -9.09 4.92
CA ASN A 93 -35.23 -9.20 6.23
C ASN A 93 -34.37 -9.80 7.35
N SER A 94 -33.04 -9.85 7.19
CA SER A 94 -32.19 -10.42 8.22
C SER A 94 -32.10 -9.49 9.43
N SER A 95 -32.35 -10.04 10.61
CA SER A 95 -32.27 -9.32 11.88
C SER A 95 -30.84 -8.94 12.24
N GLY A 96 -29.83 -9.67 11.73
CA GLY A 96 -28.40 -9.37 11.94
C GLY A 96 -27.86 -8.24 11.06
N ASN A 97 -28.60 -7.81 10.03
CA ASN A 97 -28.23 -6.68 9.20
C ASN A 97 -28.33 -5.35 9.96
N THR A 98 -27.19 -4.93 10.49
CA THR A 98 -26.99 -3.65 11.21
C THR A 98 -26.25 -2.61 10.37
N PHE A 99 -25.58 -3.02 9.28
CA PHE A 99 -24.73 -2.15 8.46
C PHE A 99 -25.43 -1.58 7.22
N PHE A 100 -26.42 -2.29 6.67
CA PHE A 100 -27.09 -1.90 5.43
C PHE A 100 -28.62 -1.96 5.54
N PRO A 101 -29.26 -1.06 6.33
CA PRO A 101 -30.70 -1.11 6.61
C PRO A 101 -31.59 -1.16 5.36
N SER A 102 -31.18 -0.51 4.27
CA SER A 102 -31.93 -0.50 3.01
C SER A 102 -32.12 -1.90 2.41
N LEU A 103 -31.17 -2.83 2.63
CA LEU A 103 -31.25 -4.21 2.12
C LEU A 103 -32.37 -5.03 2.74
N LYS A 104 -32.98 -4.56 3.84
CA LYS A 104 -34.18 -5.22 4.41
C LYS A 104 -35.40 -5.06 3.50
N THR A 105 -35.42 -4.02 2.67
CA THR A 105 -36.60 -3.60 1.90
C THR A 105 -36.44 -3.69 0.39
N VAL A 106 -35.25 -4.05 -0.10
CA VAL A 106 -34.97 -4.23 -1.54
C VAL A 106 -34.57 -5.69 -1.81
N PRO A 107 -34.74 -6.18 -3.05
CA PRO A 107 -34.30 -7.52 -3.42
C PRO A 107 -32.80 -7.76 -3.19
N ILE A 108 -32.41 -9.02 -3.05
CA ILE A 108 -31.01 -9.44 -2.95
C ILE A 108 -30.13 -8.78 -4.02
N ASN A 109 -28.89 -8.45 -3.66
CA ASN A 109 -27.91 -7.82 -4.55
C ASN A 109 -28.34 -6.44 -5.08
N ARG A 110 -29.21 -5.73 -4.38
CA ARG A 110 -29.66 -4.38 -4.76
C ARG A 110 -29.53 -3.44 -3.58
N THR A 111 -29.32 -2.17 -3.84
CA THR A 111 -29.47 -1.07 -2.87
C THR A 111 -30.51 -0.08 -3.38
N ALA A 112 -30.82 0.95 -2.59
CA ALA A 112 -31.67 2.05 -3.04
C ALA A 112 -31.14 2.73 -4.32
N PHE A 113 -29.82 2.68 -4.57
CA PHE A 113 -29.20 3.26 -5.76
C PHE A 113 -29.19 2.33 -6.98
N THR A 114 -29.53 1.05 -6.80
CA THR A 114 -29.50 0.04 -7.86
C THR A 114 -30.76 -0.78 -7.92
N VAL A 115 -31.90 -0.23 -7.49
CA VAL A 115 -33.20 -0.86 -7.74
C VAL A 115 -33.40 -1.07 -9.26
N GLY A 116 -32.73 -0.27 -10.10
CA GLY A 116 -32.51 -0.52 -11.53
C GLY A 116 -31.11 -1.02 -11.90
N ALA A 117 -30.92 -1.34 -13.19
CA ALA A 117 -29.62 -1.75 -13.73
C ALA A 117 -28.63 -0.58 -13.87
N VAL A 118 -27.34 -0.89 -13.86
CA VAL A 118 -26.25 0.07 -14.09
C VAL A 118 -25.87 0.08 -15.56
N THR A 119 -26.01 1.21 -16.25
CA THR A 119 -25.56 1.36 -17.63
C THR A 119 -24.06 1.59 -17.68
N LEU A 120 -23.36 0.79 -18.50
CA LEU A 120 -21.92 0.86 -18.72
C LEU A 120 -21.64 0.94 -20.22
N GLN A 121 -20.63 1.72 -20.58
CA GLN A 121 -20.17 1.89 -21.97
C GLN A 121 -18.91 1.05 -22.24
N ALA A 122 -18.87 0.41 -23.40
CA ALA A 122 -17.70 -0.33 -23.86
C ALA A 122 -16.45 0.55 -23.87
N GLY A 123 -15.35 0.02 -23.33
CA GLY A 123 -14.06 0.71 -23.28
C GLY A 123 -13.93 1.81 -22.23
N ALA A 124 -15.03 2.28 -21.63
CA ALA A 124 -14.95 3.21 -20.51
C ALA A 124 -14.53 2.49 -19.21
N ARG A 125 -13.79 3.20 -18.36
CA ARG A 125 -13.34 2.69 -17.05
C ARG A 125 -14.20 3.28 -15.94
N TYR A 126 -14.56 2.42 -14.99
CA TYR A 126 -15.37 2.78 -13.83
C TYR A 126 -14.66 2.31 -12.57
N TYR A 127 -14.36 3.22 -11.64
CA TYR A 127 -13.75 2.83 -10.38
C TYR A 127 -14.67 1.88 -9.60
N PHE A 128 -14.14 0.75 -9.13
CA PHE A 128 -14.85 -0.11 -8.17
C PHE A 128 -14.07 -0.23 -6.87
N GLU A 129 -14.80 -0.51 -5.80
CA GLU A 129 -14.24 -0.86 -4.51
C GLU A 129 -15.09 -1.92 -3.84
N VAL A 130 -14.46 -2.98 -3.36
CA VAL A 130 -15.07 -3.96 -2.47
C VAL A 130 -14.41 -3.80 -1.11
N LEU A 131 -15.23 -3.50 -0.10
CA LEU A 131 -14.81 -3.55 1.30
C LEU A 131 -15.31 -4.86 1.88
N HIS A 132 -14.42 -5.68 2.43
CA HIS A 132 -14.76 -6.96 3.03
C HIS A 132 -14.14 -7.05 4.42
N LYS A 133 -14.94 -7.48 5.39
CA LYS A 133 -14.51 -7.72 6.76
C LYS A 133 -14.76 -9.18 7.06
N GLN A 134 -13.72 -9.85 7.57
CA GLN A 134 -13.84 -11.20 8.06
C GLN A 134 -13.69 -11.21 9.59
N GLY A 135 -14.67 -11.79 10.27
CA GLY A 135 -14.67 -11.99 11.71
C GLY A 135 -14.14 -13.36 12.09
N GLY A 136 -15.03 -14.35 12.17
CA GLY A 136 -14.69 -15.73 12.54
C GLY A 136 -15.02 -16.73 11.42
N GLY A 137 -14.49 -17.94 11.50
CA GLY A 137 -14.74 -18.95 10.46
C GLY A 137 -13.86 -18.76 9.22
N GLY A 138 -14.44 -18.87 8.02
CA GLY A 138 -13.71 -18.80 6.75
C GLY A 138 -13.88 -17.47 6.04
N GLY A 139 -12.79 -16.89 5.53
CA GLY A 139 -12.83 -15.59 4.83
C GLY A 139 -12.91 -15.73 3.32
N HIS A 140 -13.88 -15.09 2.68
CA HIS A 140 -13.91 -14.92 1.21
C HIS A 140 -14.76 -13.73 0.79
N VAL A 141 -14.56 -13.25 -0.43
CA VAL A 141 -15.48 -12.33 -1.10
C VAL A 141 -15.39 -12.50 -2.60
N ALA A 142 -16.52 -12.48 -3.31
CA ALA A 142 -16.54 -12.56 -4.76
C ALA A 142 -17.65 -11.67 -5.33
N VAL A 143 -17.40 -11.08 -6.50
CA VAL A 143 -18.38 -10.25 -7.22
C VAL A 143 -18.59 -10.79 -8.63
N THR A 144 -19.85 -10.91 -9.04
CA THR A 144 -20.22 -11.22 -10.42
C THR A 144 -21.07 -10.10 -11.04
N MET A 145 -21.16 -10.09 -12.37
CA MET A 145 -22.04 -9.20 -13.14
C MET A 145 -22.75 -9.95 -14.25
N TYR A 146 -23.91 -9.46 -14.65
CA TYR A 146 -24.71 -10.05 -15.70
C TYR A 146 -25.57 -8.99 -16.40
N PRO A 147 -25.89 -9.16 -17.71
CA PRO A 147 -26.79 -8.25 -18.41
C PRO A 147 -28.13 -8.15 -17.68
N SER A 148 -28.73 -6.96 -17.64
CA SER A 148 -30.02 -6.76 -16.95
C SER A 148 -31.19 -7.49 -17.61
N THR A 149 -31.01 -7.93 -18.85
CA THR A 149 -31.96 -8.76 -19.61
C THR A 149 -31.81 -10.25 -19.32
N SER A 150 -30.79 -10.65 -18.58
CA SER A 150 -30.51 -12.04 -18.23
C SER A 150 -30.95 -12.33 -16.79
N SER A 151 -31.26 -13.60 -16.51
CA SER A 151 -31.46 -14.06 -15.13
C SER A 151 -30.17 -13.94 -14.32
N LEU A 152 -30.32 -13.86 -13.00
CA LEU A 152 -29.19 -13.98 -12.07
C LEU A 152 -28.39 -15.26 -12.39
N PRO A 153 -27.03 -15.20 -12.39
CA PRO A 153 -26.20 -16.38 -12.59
C PRO A 153 -26.47 -17.46 -11.54
N ALA A 154 -26.35 -18.72 -11.95
CA ALA A 154 -26.40 -19.84 -11.01
C ALA A 154 -25.28 -19.73 -9.96
N ASP A 155 -25.53 -20.17 -8.75
CA ASP A 155 -24.50 -20.23 -7.71
C ASP A 155 -23.26 -20.98 -8.19
N ASN A 156 -22.09 -20.58 -7.67
CA ASN A 156 -20.76 -21.03 -8.11
C ASN A 156 -20.32 -20.54 -9.51
N SER A 157 -21.18 -19.85 -10.26
CA SER A 157 -20.76 -19.16 -11.50
C SER A 157 -19.57 -18.23 -11.22
N PRO A 158 -18.61 -18.10 -12.15
CA PRO A 158 -17.40 -17.29 -11.93
C PRO A 158 -17.66 -15.83 -11.55
N ALA A 159 -16.73 -15.28 -10.77
CA ALA A 159 -16.62 -13.85 -10.52
C ALA A 159 -16.20 -13.07 -11.78
N ILE A 160 -16.24 -11.73 -11.71
CA ILE A 160 -15.72 -10.86 -12.77
C ILE A 160 -14.22 -11.13 -12.94
N SER A 161 -13.86 -11.69 -14.10
CA SER A 161 -12.47 -11.97 -14.47
C SER A 161 -11.63 -10.70 -14.58
N GLY A 162 -10.35 -10.84 -14.27
CA GLY A 162 -9.29 -9.85 -14.42
C GLY A 162 -9.15 -9.32 -15.84
N SER A 163 -9.61 -10.05 -16.86
CA SER A 163 -9.69 -9.55 -18.25
C SER A 163 -10.61 -8.33 -18.41
N LYS A 164 -11.53 -8.10 -17.46
CA LYS A 164 -12.43 -6.93 -17.40
C LYS A 164 -11.99 -5.91 -16.34
N VAL A 165 -10.86 -6.14 -15.68
CA VAL A 165 -10.37 -5.35 -14.56
C VAL A 165 -9.00 -4.80 -14.89
N SER A 166 -8.82 -3.50 -14.70
CA SER A 166 -7.49 -2.90 -14.67
C SER A 166 -7.18 -2.39 -13.27
N ASN A 167 -5.90 -2.35 -12.91
CA ASN A 167 -5.47 -1.95 -11.58
C ASN A 167 -5.81 -0.47 -11.31
N PHE A 168 -6.40 -0.18 -10.15
CA PHE A 168 -6.56 1.18 -9.68
C PHE A 168 -5.25 1.62 -9.02
N ILE A 169 -4.58 2.56 -9.66
CA ILE A 169 -3.51 3.33 -9.05
C ILE A 169 -4.15 4.64 -8.60
N ASN A 170 -4.16 4.89 -7.30
CA ASN A 170 -4.67 6.16 -6.80
C ASN A 170 -3.79 7.31 -7.34
N PRO A 171 -4.31 8.19 -8.21
CA PRO A 171 -3.51 9.27 -8.78
C PRO A 171 -3.07 10.28 -7.71
N ASP A 172 -3.75 10.32 -6.57
CA ASP A 172 -3.43 11.18 -5.43
C ASP A 172 -2.34 10.58 -4.53
N ASN A 173 -1.76 9.43 -4.90
CA ASN A 173 -0.62 8.90 -4.18
C ASN A 173 0.54 9.90 -4.27
N THR A 174 0.87 10.54 -3.15
CA THR A 174 2.02 11.43 -3.05
C THR A 174 2.95 10.94 -1.97
N ILE A 175 4.25 11.15 -2.16
CA ILE A 175 5.27 10.93 -1.14
C ILE A 175 6.13 12.18 -1.09
N THR A 176 6.36 12.68 0.12
CA THR A 176 7.27 13.80 0.37
C THR A 176 8.25 13.39 1.45
N ILE A 177 9.54 13.49 1.17
CA ILE A 177 10.58 13.37 2.20
C ILE A 177 10.54 14.65 3.03
N THR A 178 10.16 14.55 4.30
CA THR A 178 10.02 15.69 5.22
C THR A 178 11.30 15.95 6.01
N LYS A 179 12.17 14.94 6.13
CA LYS A 179 13.50 15.07 6.72
C LYS A 179 14.50 14.26 5.92
N GLN A 180 15.54 14.93 5.45
CA GLN A 180 16.63 14.32 4.68
C GLN A 180 17.66 13.67 5.62
N PRO A 181 18.32 12.58 5.18
CA PRO A 181 19.49 12.08 5.88
C PRO A 181 20.66 13.04 5.70
N VAL A 182 21.50 13.13 6.73
CA VAL A 182 22.59 14.11 6.79
C VAL A 182 23.93 13.40 6.63
N SER A 183 24.80 13.96 5.79
CA SER A 183 26.18 13.51 5.65
C SER A 183 26.94 13.73 6.96
N GLN A 184 27.81 12.79 7.34
CA GLN A 184 28.49 12.84 8.63
C GLN A 184 29.88 12.19 8.60
N PHE A 185 30.71 12.59 9.55
CA PHE A 185 31.98 11.92 9.83
C PHE A 185 31.76 10.84 10.89
N ALA A 186 32.49 9.74 10.78
CA ALA A 186 32.44 8.64 11.75
C ALA A 186 33.83 8.10 12.02
N SER A 187 34.14 7.79 13.28
CA SER A 187 35.35 7.05 13.61
C SER A 187 35.23 5.59 13.16
N HIS A 188 36.35 4.93 12.90
CA HIS A 188 36.42 3.58 12.29
C HIS A 188 35.58 2.49 13.00
N PHE A 189 35.19 2.71 14.26
CA PHE A 189 34.39 1.76 15.06
C PHE A 189 33.05 2.32 15.52
N ALA A 190 32.68 3.53 15.10
CA ALA A 190 31.40 4.11 15.44
C ALA A 190 30.25 3.38 14.74
N SER A 191 29.08 3.41 15.38
CA SER A 191 27.83 3.08 14.73
C SER A 191 27.29 4.35 14.08
N VAL A 192 27.03 4.29 12.77
CA VAL A 192 26.50 5.41 12.00
C VAL A 192 25.00 5.24 11.85
N GLN A 193 24.24 6.25 12.27
CA GLN A 193 22.79 6.30 12.10
C GLN A 193 22.41 7.33 11.04
N LEU A 194 21.70 6.86 10.02
CA LEU A 194 21.09 7.68 8.99
C LEU A 194 19.58 7.60 9.12
N ARG A 195 18.89 8.73 8.93
CA ARG A 195 17.45 8.82 9.12
C ARG A 195 16.84 9.69 8.04
N ALA A 196 15.77 9.19 7.42
CA ALA A 196 14.89 9.98 6.57
C ALA A 196 13.45 9.84 7.06
N GLU A 197 12.72 10.95 7.12
CA GLU A 197 11.29 10.97 7.49
C GLU A 197 10.47 11.39 6.28
N LEU A 198 9.22 10.95 6.24
CA LEU A 198 8.34 11.16 5.10
C LEU A 198 6.89 11.34 5.53
N ALA A 199 6.17 12.09 4.72
CA ALA A 199 4.71 12.15 4.71
C ALA A 199 4.22 11.54 3.40
N ALA A 200 3.15 10.75 3.47
CA ALA A 200 2.57 10.11 2.30
C ALA A 200 1.04 10.19 2.33
N VAL A 201 0.45 10.38 1.15
CA VAL A 201 -0.99 10.32 0.92
C VAL A 201 -1.29 9.07 0.11
N GLY A 202 -2.41 8.40 0.44
CA GLY A 202 -2.89 7.25 -0.32
C GLY A 202 -2.19 5.92 -0.02
N GLY A 203 -1.22 5.89 0.90
CA GLY A 203 -0.53 4.65 1.24
C GLY A 203 0.50 4.74 2.39
N ILE A 204 0.95 3.60 2.93
CA ILE A 204 2.27 3.45 3.54
C ILE A 204 3.26 3.09 2.43
N PRO A 205 4.27 3.92 2.17
CA PRO A 205 5.29 3.60 1.18
C PRO A 205 6.14 2.41 1.60
N SER A 206 6.52 1.57 0.63
CA SER A 206 7.63 0.64 0.81
C SER A 206 8.94 1.40 0.79
N LEU A 207 9.90 0.98 1.62
CA LEU A 207 11.18 1.66 1.84
C LEU A 207 12.35 0.74 1.49
N GLN A 208 13.40 1.30 0.90
CA GLN A 208 14.65 0.60 0.65
C GLN A 208 15.84 1.57 0.69
N TRP A 209 16.82 1.28 1.56
CA TRP A 209 18.10 1.99 1.54
C TRP A 209 19.07 1.42 0.51
N PHE A 210 19.88 2.30 -0.08
CA PHE A 210 20.94 1.96 -1.01
C PHE A 210 22.27 2.50 -0.51
N LYS A 211 23.35 1.73 -0.71
CA LYS A 211 24.74 2.13 -0.54
C LYS A 211 25.41 2.14 -1.91
N ASN A 212 25.93 3.30 -2.35
CA ASN A 212 26.55 3.49 -3.66
C ASN A 212 25.68 2.96 -4.82
N GLY A 213 24.36 3.13 -4.72
CA GLY A 213 23.39 2.66 -5.72
C GLY A 213 22.98 1.19 -5.61
N VAL A 214 23.58 0.40 -4.71
CA VAL A 214 23.25 -1.02 -4.47
C VAL A 214 22.30 -1.15 -3.27
N PRO A 215 21.19 -1.91 -3.37
CA PRO A 215 20.25 -2.06 -2.26
C PRO A 215 20.89 -2.79 -1.09
N ILE A 216 20.72 -2.25 0.12
CA ILE A 216 21.19 -2.88 1.35
C ILE A 216 20.14 -3.90 1.81
N ALA A 217 20.54 -5.16 1.97
CA ALA A 217 19.61 -6.22 2.37
C ALA A 217 18.86 -5.85 3.66
N ASN A 218 17.54 -6.04 3.66
CA ASN A 218 16.63 -5.81 4.79
C ASN A 218 16.55 -4.37 5.33
N ALA A 219 17.20 -3.39 4.70
CA ALA A 219 17.15 -1.99 5.12
C ALA A 219 15.85 -1.29 4.63
N ARG A 220 14.72 -1.67 5.22
CA ARG A 220 13.36 -1.25 4.83
C ARG A 220 12.66 -0.34 5.85
N GLN A 221 13.44 0.38 6.65
CA GLN A 221 12.95 1.29 7.69
C GLN A 221 13.44 2.72 7.43
N THR A 222 12.81 3.69 8.10
CA THR A 222 13.20 5.12 8.03
C THR A 222 14.55 5.41 8.66
N ASN A 223 14.98 4.58 9.62
CA ASN A 223 16.32 4.60 10.20
C ASN A 223 17.17 3.48 9.60
N LEU A 224 18.43 3.79 9.31
CA LEU A 224 19.46 2.84 8.91
C LEU A 224 20.63 2.95 9.90
N THR A 225 21.05 1.82 10.45
CA THR A 225 22.25 1.72 11.27
C THR A 225 23.29 0.89 10.54
N VAL A 226 24.50 1.44 10.36
CA VAL A 226 25.64 0.74 9.75
C VAL A 226 26.88 0.88 10.61
N SER A 227 27.72 -0.15 10.63
CA SER A 227 29.03 -0.08 11.32
C SER A 227 30.02 0.69 10.45
N ALA A 228 30.69 1.70 10.99
CA ALA A 228 31.73 2.44 10.28
C ALA A 228 32.86 1.54 9.77
N SER A 229 33.15 0.44 10.46
CA SER A 229 34.18 -0.54 10.08
C SER A 229 33.89 -1.28 8.77
N THR A 230 32.64 -1.22 8.26
CA THR A 230 32.25 -1.84 6.97
C THR A 230 32.14 -0.82 5.84
N LEU A 231 32.55 0.43 6.09
CA LEU A 231 32.43 1.54 5.16
C LEU A 231 33.79 1.95 4.58
N THR A 232 33.73 2.49 3.37
CA THR A 232 34.80 3.26 2.75
C THR A 232 34.47 4.75 2.89
N THR A 233 35.50 5.59 3.08
CA THR A 233 35.28 7.04 3.16
C THR A 233 34.61 7.58 1.89
N GLY A 234 33.54 8.35 2.06
CA GLY A 234 32.74 8.90 0.97
C GLY A 234 31.58 8.01 0.50
N ASP A 235 31.37 6.85 1.12
CA ASP A 235 30.22 5.98 0.86
C ASP A 235 28.91 6.78 0.91
N ALA A 236 28.11 6.63 -0.14
CA ALA A 236 26.89 7.37 -0.39
C ALA A 236 25.64 6.54 -0.06
N PHE A 237 24.74 7.11 0.73
CA PHE A 237 23.50 6.48 1.17
C PHE A 237 22.29 7.29 0.71
N ARG A 238 21.26 6.59 0.24
CA ARG A 238 19.95 7.18 -0.07
C ARG A 238 18.83 6.23 0.33
N LEU A 239 17.71 6.79 0.79
CA LEU A 239 16.47 6.06 0.97
C LEU A 239 15.58 6.29 -0.25
N GLU A 240 14.99 5.22 -0.76
CA GLU A 240 13.92 5.29 -1.75
C GLU A 240 12.60 4.86 -1.12
N ALA A 241 11.55 5.65 -1.35
CA ALA A 241 10.19 5.37 -0.90
C ALA A 241 9.26 5.23 -2.11
N ARG A 242 8.42 4.18 -2.10
CA ARG A 242 7.55 3.82 -3.22
C ARG A 242 6.11 3.56 -2.80
N LEU A 243 5.19 4.16 -3.55
CA LEU A 243 3.78 3.83 -3.64
C LEU A 243 3.45 3.53 -5.11
N PRO A 244 2.38 2.77 -5.40
CA PRO A 244 1.89 2.65 -6.77
C PRO A 244 1.70 4.05 -7.39
N GLY A 245 2.35 4.33 -8.52
CA GLY A 245 2.28 5.63 -9.20
C GLY A 245 3.13 6.75 -8.61
N ALA A 246 3.80 6.56 -7.46
CA ALA A 246 4.66 7.57 -6.85
C ALA A 246 5.97 6.99 -6.31
N THR A 247 7.11 7.54 -6.73
CA THR A 247 8.43 7.17 -6.21
C THR A 247 9.20 8.43 -5.90
N VAL A 248 9.80 8.49 -4.71
CA VAL A 248 10.69 9.58 -4.30
C VAL A 248 11.97 9.01 -3.71
N SER A 249 13.09 9.70 -3.92
CA SER A 249 14.36 9.41 -3.28
C SER A 249 14.71 10.53 -2.31
N SER A 250 15.32 10.19 -1.19
CA SER A 250 16.01 11.17 -0.35
C SER A 250 17.22 11.75 -1.07
N ASP A 251 17.75 12.83 -0.51
CA ASP A 251 19.09 13.31 -0.84
C ASP A 251 20.14 12.25 -0.48
N ILE A 252 21.34 12.40 -1.06
CA ILE A 252 22.47 11.53 -0.78
C ILE A 252 23.18 12.01 0.49
N ALA A 253 23.19 11.17 1.52
CA ALA A 253 24.03 11.35 2.70
C ALA A 253 25.36 10.60 2.50
N ARG A 254 26.49 11.28 2.67
CA ARG A 254 27.82 10.69 2.60
C ARG A 254 28.40 10.47 3.99
N VAL A 255 29.09 9.35 4.16
CA VAL A 255 29.80 9.05 5.40
C VAL A 255 31.30 9.07 5.14
N TRP A 256 32.02 9.90 5.89
CA TRP A 256 33.48 9.95 5.83
C TRP A 256 34.07 9.28 7.07
N ILE A 257 34.95 8.31 6.84
CA ILE A 257 35.63 7.62 7.94
C ILE A 257 36.87 8.42 8.33
N VAL A 258 36.89 8.89 9.56
CA VAL A 258 38.07 9.48 10.19
C VAL A 258 38.78 8.40 10.97
N ASN A 259 40.02 8.08 10.58
CA ASN A 259 40.90 7.30 11.44
C ASN A 259 41.23 8.17 12.65
N GLY A 260 40.99 7.64 13.85
CA GLY A 260 40.97 8.42 15.08
C GLY A 260 42.25 9.24 15.29
N GLU A 261 42.04 10.49 15.73
CA GLU A 261 42.99 11.54 16.09
C GLU A 261 44.14 11.78 15.08
N PRO A 262 44.38 13.03 14.69
CA PRO A 262 45.54 13.33 13.88
C PRO A 262 46.76 13.05 14.80
N GLU A 263 47.57 12.03 14.47
CA GLU A 263 48.65 11.56 15.36
C GLU A 263 49.73 12.64 15.47
N LEU A 264 50.02 13.06 16.71
CA LEU A 264 51.13 13.96 17.02
C LEU A 264 52.44 13.31 16.57
N GLN A 265 52.99 13.77 15.46
CA GLN A 265 54.27 13.28 14.96
C GLN A 265 55.39 13.92 15.78
N ILE A 266 56.04 13.10 16.61
CA ILE A 266 57.20 13.49 17.41
C ILE A 266 58.45 12.90 16.75
N GLU A 267 59.27 13.75 16.15
CA GLU A 267 60.57 13.36 15.58
C GLU A 267 61.67 13.78 16.55
N ARG A 268 62.46 12.81 17.06
CA ARG A 268 63.59 13.08 17.95
C ARG A 268 64.82 13.48 17.13
N LEU A 269 65.36 14.67 17.40
CA LEU A 269 66.58 15.15 16.76
C LEU A 269 67.83 14.65 17.50
N PRO A 270 69.00 14.57 16.82
CA PRO A 270 70.25 14.05 17.41
C PRO A 270 70.78 14.80 18.63
N ASP A 271 70.29 16.02 18.89
CA ASP A 271 70.78 16.95 19.91
C ASP A 271 69.80 17.16 21.07
N ALA A 272 69.03 16.12 21.41
CA ALA A 272 68.04 16.11 22.49
C ALA A 272 66.86 17.08 22.31
N ARG A 273 66.65 17.61 21.10
CA ARG A 273 65.43 18.35 20.72
C ARG A 273 64.38 17.42 20.09
N ALA A 274 63.14 17.89 20.01
CA ALA A 274 62.07 17.21 19.29
C ALA A 274 61.33 18.20 18.38
N VAL A 275 60.94 17.75 17.19
CA VAL A 275 59.98 18.46 16.34
C VAL A 275 58.61 17.90 16.63
N ILE A 276 57.68 18.78 17.02
CA ILE A 276 56.27 18.45 17.21
C ILE A 276 55.51 19.00 16.01
N ARG A 277 54.98 18.11 15.16
CA ARG A 277 54.12 18.54 14.04
C ARG A 277 52.67 18.39 14.47
N TRP A 278 51.95 19.52 14.50
CA TRP A 278 50.50 19.50 14.61
C TRP A 278 49.93 18.95 13.31
N PRO A 279 49.14 17.88 13.39
CA PRO A 279 48.64 17.26 12.18
C PRO A 279 47.48 18.10 11.64
N THR A 280 47.61 18.53 10.39
CA THR A 280 46.65 19.41 9.73
C THR A 280 45.40 18.61 9.37
N SER A 281 44.24 19.06 9.83
CA SER A 281 42.96 18.62 9.26
C SER A 281 42.94 18.97 7.76
N PRO A 282 42.40 18.11 6.88
CA PRO A 282 42.10 18.51 5.52
C PRO A 282 41.00 19.58 5.58
N GLY A 283 41.35 20.85 5.38
CA GLY A 283 40.39 21.95 5.24
C GLY A 283 40.58 23.19 6.15
N SER A 284 41.66 23.31 6.93
CA SER A 284 42.00 24.61 7.55
C SER A 284 42.78 25.48 6.56
N GLU A 285 42.06 26.15 5.65
CA GLU A 285 42.57 27.40 5.09
C GLU A 285 42.76 28.38 6.24
N LEU A 286 43.98 28.89 6.36
CA LEU A 286 44.31 29.99 7.26
C LEU A 286 43.52 31.21 6.79
N LEU A 287 42.55 31.64 7.60
CA LEU A 287 42.09 33.02 7.53
C LEU A 287 43.24 33.89 8.07
N GLU A 288 43.81 34.70 7.19
CA GLU A 288 44.82 35.72 7.51
C GLU A 288 44.29 36.78 8.50
#